data_AF-A0A1B8XZR5-F1
#
_entry.id   AF-A0A1B8XZR5-F1
#
_cell.length_a   1.000
_cell.length_b   1.000
_cell.length_c   1.000
_cell.angle_alpha   90.00
_cell.angle_beta   90.00
_cell.angle_gamma   90.00
#
_symmetry.space_group_name_H-M   'P 1'
#
loop_
_entity.id
_entity.type
_entity.pdbx_description
1 polymer ?
#
loop_
_entity_poly.entity_id
_entity_poly.type
_entity_poly.pdbx_seq_one_letter_code
_entity_poly.pdbx_strand_id
1 'polypeptide(L)' 'NILLNILVQPSMPCSRTGKNNVMVVCVPNPPIDEKNPTVPATLLIRVKTAEDADELHKILLEKKEV' A
#
# COMPACT_ATOMS: atom_id res chain seq x y z
N ASN A 1 11.03 -9.71 -11.60
CA ASN A 1 10.82 -9.94 -10.16
C ASN A 1 9.55 -9.24 -9.72
N ILE A 2 8.64 -9.96 -9.08
CA ILE A 2 7.43 -9.37 -8.49
C ILE A 2 7.75 -9.10 -7.02
N LEU A 3 7.64 -7.84 -6.60
CA LEU A 3 7.96 -7.42 -5.22
C LEU A 3 6.73 -7.43 -4.32
N LEU A 4 5.55 -7.13 -4.88
CA LEU A 4 4.28 -7.09 -4.18
C LEU A 4 3.15 -7.32 -5.19
N ASN A 5 2.30 -8.30 -4.93
CA ASN A 5 1.14 -8.64 -5.73
C ASN A 5 -0.07 -8.87 -4.83
N ILE A 6 -0.85 -7.82 -4.63
CA ILE A 6 -1.99 -7.80 -3.70
C ILE A 6 -3.26 -7.35 -4.40
N LEU A 7 -4.39 -7.78 -3.86
CA LEU A 7 -5.69 -7.19 -4.19
C LEU A 7 -5.92 -5.96 -3.31
N VAL A 8 -6.40 -4.89 -3.92
CA VAL A 8 -6.78 -3.67 -3.19
C VAL A 8 -8.14 -3.91 -2.54
N GLN A 9 -8.15 -4.17 -1.24
CA GLN A 9 -9.37 -4.45 -0.49
C GLN A 9 -10.02 -3.16 0.05
N PRO A 10 -11.36 -3.06 0.11
CA PRO A 10 -12.04 -1.89 0.66
C PRO A 10 -11.62 -1.56 2.10
N SER A 11 -11.37 -2.60 2.90
CA SER A 11 -10.93 -2.48 4.29
C SER A 11 -9.46 -2.09 4.45
N MET A 12 -8.66 -2.03 3.38
CA MET A 12 -7.20 -1.83 3.41
C MET A 12 -6.84 -0.42 3.89
N PRO A 13 -6.36 -0.18 5.12
CA PRO A 13 -6.01 1.17 5.57
C PRO A 13 -4.95 1.81 4.66
N CYS A 14 -5.19 3.06 4.23
CA CYS A 14 -4.26 3.81 3.39
C CYS A 14 -4.22 5.30 3.77
N SER A 15 -3.04 5.83 4.02
CA SER A 15 -2.85 7.21 4.50
C SER A 15 -1.64 7.90 3.89
N ARG A 16 -1.69 9.23 3.79
CA ARG A 16 -0.53 10.05 3.43
C ARG A 16 0.37 10.24 4.65
N THR A 17 1.68 10.09 4.44
CA THR A 17 2.68 10.24 5.49
C THR A 17 3.86 11.08 4.98
N GLY A 18 4.17 12.20 5.63
CA GLY A 18 5.23 13.11 5.19
C GLY A 18 4.99 13.72 3.81
N LYS A 19 6.04 14.13 3.11
CA LYS A 19 5.93 14.87 1.83
C LYS A 19 5.56 13.97 0.65
N ASN A 20 6.29 12.88 0.44
CA ASN A 20 6.21 12.05 -0.76
C ASN A 20 6.03 10.54 -0.45
N ASN A 21 5.36 10.22 0.67
CA ASN A 21 5.08 8.83 1.02
C ASN A 21 3.58 8.55 1.19
N VAL A 22 3.22 7.33 0.82
CA VAL A 22 1.89 6.74 1.05
C VAL A 22 2.10 5.46 1.86
N MET A 23 1.36 5.34 2.96
CA MET A 23 1.36 4.15 3.82
C MET A 23 0.14 3.30 3.50
N VAL A 24 0.35 2.00 3.35
CA VAL A 24 -0.72 1.01 3.16
C VAL A 24 -0.52 -0.17 4.10
N VAL A 25 -1.62 -0.73 4.60
CA VAL A 25 -1.59 -1.93 5.44
C VAL A 25 -2.28 -3.06 4.69
N CYS A 26 -1.53 -4.10 4.31
CA CYS A 26 -2.04 -5.22 3.53
C CYS A 26 -1.26 -6.51 3.82
N VAL A 27 -1.80 -7.66 3.41
CA VAL A 27 -1.11 -8.94 3.48
C VAL A 27 -0.16 -9.05 2.27
N PRO A 28 1.17 -9.07 2.46
CA PRO A 28 2.12 -9.07 1.35
C PRO A 28 2.15 -10.43 0.65
N ASN A 29 2.26 -10.40 -0.67
CA ASN A 29 2.48 -11.59 -1.48
C ASN A 29 3.54 -11.27 -2.56
N PRO A 30 4.74 -11.86 -2.51
CA PRO A 30 5.19 -12.90 -1.56
C PRO A 30 5.26 -12.43 -0.10
N PRO A 31 5.13 -13.35 0.88
CA PRO A 31 5.15 -12.99 2.30
C PRO A 31 6.52 -12.48 2.75
N ILE A 32 6.53 -11.53 3.69
CA ILE A 32 7.77 -10.99 4.29
C ILE A 32 8.29 -11.92 5.39
N ASP A 33 7.38 -12.50 6.19
CA ASP A 33 7.69 -13.49 7.22
C ASP A 33 7.05 -14.83 6.85
N GLU A 34 7.88 -15.83 6.55
CA GLU A 34 7.43 -17.18 6.19
C GLU A 34 6.69 -17.88 7.35
N LYS A 35 6.96 -17.50 8.60
CA LYS A 35 6.26 -18.07 9.76
C LYS A 35 4.85 -17.52 9.92
N ASN A 36 4.61 -16.31 9.42
CA ASN A 36 3.36 -15.58 9.59
C ASN A 36 2.89 -14.96 8.26
N PRO A 37 2.62 -15.79 7.23
CA PRO A 37 2.39 -15.29 5.86
C PRO A 37 1.08 -14.51 5.70
N THR A 38 0.14 -14.64 6.65
CA THR A 38 -1.18 -14.00 6.59
C THR A 38 -1.27 -12.72 7.43
N VAL A 39 -0.19 -12.35 8.14
CA VAL A 39 -0.22 -11.16 8.99
C VAL A 39 -0.11 -9.89 8.12
N PRO A 40 -1.02 -8.92 8.29
CA PRO A 40 -0.92 -7.65 7.60
C PRO A 40 0.38 -6.92 7.96
N ALA A 41 1.10 -6.46 6.95
CA ALA A 41 2.30 -5.66 7.10
C ALA A 41 2.01 -4.19 6.74
N THR A 42 2.69 -3.27 7.40
CA THR A 42 2.66 -1.85 7.03
C THR A 42 3.74 -1.59 5.99
N LEU A 43 3.33 -1.19 4.79
CA LEU A 43 4.21 -0.88 3.67
C LEU A 43 4.20 0.63 3.40
N LEU A 44 5.39 1.20 3.21
CA LEU A 44 5.56 2.62 2.90
C LEU A 44 6.09 2.75 1.47
N ILE A 45 5.27 3.37 0.61
CA ILE A 45 5.59 3.63 -0.79
C ILE A 45 6.08 5.08 -0.88
N ARG A 46 7.37 5.25 -1.19
CA ARG A 46 7.98 6.57 -1.42
C ARG A 46 8.09 6.83 -2.90
N VAL A 47 7.50 7.93 -3.35
CA VAL A 47 7.53 8.38 -4.75
C VAL A 47 8.44 9.59 -4.91
N LYS A 48 8.65 10.06 -6.14
CA LYS A 48 9.63 11.10 -6.42
C LYS A 48 9.15 12.48 -5.98
N THR A 49 7.90 12.83 -6.28
CA THR A 49 7.31 14.14 -6.00
C THR A 49 6.19 14.05 -4.96
N ALA A 50 5.72 15.19 -4.44
CA ALA A 50 4.61 15.18 -3.48
C ALA A 50 3.28 14.92 -4.20
N GLU A 51 3.18 15.46 -5.42
CA GLU A 51 2.04 15.40 -6.32
C GLU A 51 1.77 13.95 -6.73
N ASP A 52 2.81 13.19 -7.08
CA ASP A 52 2.69 11.75 -7.38
C ASP A 52 2.12 10.97 -6.17
N ALA A 53 2.45 11.40 -4.95
CA ALA A 53 2.00 10.72 -3.73
C ALA A 53 0.53 11.01 -3.45
N ASP A 54 0.09 12.24 -3.74
CA ASP A 54 -1.31 12.64 -3.64
C ASP A 54 -2.16 11.93 -4.70
N GLU A 55 -1.68 11.84 -5.94
CA GLU A 55 -2.35 11.10 -7.01
C GLU A 55 -2.45 9.60 -6.69
N LEU A 56 -1.35 8.98 -6.24
CA LEU A 56 -1.35 7.58 -5.84
C LEU A 56 -2.35 7.32 -4.71
N HIS A 57 -2.38 8.16 -3.68
CA HIS A 57 -3.31 8.00 -2.55
C HIS A 57 -4.76 8.16 -2.98
N LYS A 58 -5.06 9.14 -3.84
CA LYS A 58 -6.40 9.33 -4.40
C LYS A 58 -6.88 8.11 -5.20
N ILE A 59 -6.06 7.61 -6.13
CA ILE A 59 -6.41 6.44 -6.96
C ILE A 59 -6.63 5.21 -6.08
N LEU A 60 -5.79 5.01 -5.04
CA LEU A 60 -5.96 3.91 -4.10
C LEU A 60 -7.29 4.01 -3.34
N LEU A 61 -7.71 5.21 -2.93
CA LEU A 61 -9.02 5.41 -2.28
C LEU A 61 -10.17 5.10 -3.25
N GLU A 62 -10.14 5.64 -4.47
CA GLU A 62 -11.18 5.40 -5.48
C GLU A 62 -11.31 3.90 -5.83
N LYS A 63 -10.18 3.19 -5.92
CA LYS A 63 -10.17 1.74 -6.24
C LYS A 63 -10.59 0.86 -5.06
N LYS A 64 -10.57 1.37 -3.84
CA LYS A 64 -11.08 0.66 -2.65
C LYS A 64 -12.60 0.73 -2.53
N GLU A 65 -13.24 1.68 -3.19
CA GLU A 65 -14.69 1.90 -3.13
C GLU A 65 -15.47 1.05 -4.15
N VAL A 66 -14.78 0.29 -5.01
CA VAL A 66 -15.33 -0.62 -6.02
C VAL A 66 -15.28 -2.06 -5.52
#